data_AF-A0A2T5PEM5-F1
#
_entry.id   AF-A0A2T5PEM5-F1
#
_cell.length_a   1.000
_cell.length_b   1.000
_cell.length_c   1.000
_cell.angle_alpha   90.00
_cell.angle_beta   90.00
_cell.angle_gamma   90.00
#
_symmetry.space_group_name_H-M   'P 1'
#
loop_
_entity.id
_entity.type
_entity.pdbx_description
1 polymer ?
#
loop_
_entity_poly.entity_id
_entity_poly.type
_entity_poly.pdbx_seq_one_letter_code
_entity_poly.pdbx_strand_id
1 'polypeptide(L)'
;MRSLLILLVLVATPTLAEIYRWTDAEGRVHFGQRPPAQAERIEVRPQVIERDQQTREREARSERFFQARRDEQAQQQQRSAEQDAERQQHCAALKARMARLASGGTFFSADESGGRRYYSDAEVDAARRELRTQVEQHCD
;
A
#
# COMPACT_ATOMS: atom_id res chain seq x y z
N MET A 1 -1.55 -44.64 27.30
CA MET A 1 -2.39 -44.15 26.19
C MET A 1 -1.82 -42.93 25.43
N ARG A 2 -0.67 -42.35 25.81
CA ARG A 2 -0.03 -41.25 25.05
C ARG A 2 1.06 -41.72 24.08
N SER A 3 1.64 -42.90 24.30
CA SER A 3 2.76 -43.42 23.50
C SER A 3 2.33 -44.10 22.18
N LEU A 4 1.06 -44.43 22.00
CA LEU A 4 0.57 -45.10 20.78
C LEU A 4 0.22 -44.10 19.65
N LEU A 5 -0.05 -42.84 19.99
CA LEU A 5 -0.37 -41.79 19.01
C LEU A 5 0.87 -41.17 18.34
N ILE A 6 2.05 -41.30 18.95
CA ILE A 6 3.29 -40.73 18.40
C ILE A 6 3.93 -41.64 17.34
N LEU A 7 3.65 -42.95 17.37
CA LEU A 7 4.22 -43.91 16.42
C LEU A 7 3.51 -43.93 15.05
N LEU A 8 2.29 -43.40 14.95
CA LEU A 8 1.50 -43.44 13.70
C LEU A 8 1.84 -42.30 12.72
N VAL A 9 2.67 -41.32 13.12
CA VAL A 9 2.95 -40.12 12.32
C VAL A 9 4.18 -40.26 11.41
N LEU A 10 4.97 -41.34 11.54
CA LEU A 10 6.32 -41.40 10.98
C LEU A 10 6.50 -42.11 9.63
N VAL A 11 5.43 -42.42 8.88
CA VAL A 11 5.56 -43.10 7.57
C VAL A 11 4.74 -42.40 6.49
N ALA A 12 4.96 -41.10 6.31
CA ALA A 12 4.64 -40.44 5.04
C ALA A 12 5.92 -40.41 4.19
N THR A 13 6.24 -41.52 3.54
CA THR A 13 7.33 -41.52 2.54
C THR A 13 6.88 -40.72 1.33
N PRO A 14 7.63 -39.70 0.88
CA PRO A 14 7.29 -39.00 -0.34
C PRO A 14 7.41 -39.98 -1.52
N THR A 15 6.29 -40.26 -2.18
CA THR A 15 6.30 -41.02 -3.44
C THR A 15 6.91 -40.14 -4.52
N LEU A 16 8.16 -40.40 -4.89
CA LEU A 16 8.79 -39.77 -6.06
C LEU A 16 8.06 -40.28 -7.31
N ALA A 17 7.16 -39.46 -7.86
CA ALA A 17 6.42 -39.79 -9.07
C ALA A 17 7.33 -39.59 -10.29
N GLU A 18 7.94 -40.66 -10.78
CA GLU A 18 8.72 -40.66 -12.02
C GLU A 18 7.78 -40.93 -13.21
N ILE A 19 7.82 -40.07 -14.24
CA ILE A 19 7.08 -40.25 -15.50
C ILE A 19 8.03 -40.87 -16.52
N TYR A 20 7.67 -42.04 -17.04
CA TYR A 20 8.45 -42.77 -18.04
C TYR A 20 7.88 -42.52 -19.44
N ARG A 21 8.74 -42.47 -20.46
CA ARG A 21 8.38 -42.33 -21.88
C ARG A 21 8.85 -43.57 -22.64
N TRP A 22 7.98 -44.20 -23.42
CA TRP A 22 8.37 -45.30 -24.32
C TRP A 22 7.65 -45.20 -25.67
N THR A 23 8.18 -45.87 -26.69
CA THR A 23 7.56 -45.96 -28.02
C THR A 23 7.05 -47.38 -28.22
N ASP A 24 5.81 -47.56 -28.67
CA ASP A 24 5.23 -48.89 -28.98
C ASP A 24 5.68 -49.43 -30.36
N ALA A 25 5.27 -50.66 -30.69
CA ALA A 25 5.62 -51.32 -31.95
C ALA A 25 5.08 -50.59 -33.18
N GLU A 26 4.03 -49.79 -33.01
CA GLU A 26 3.40 -48.95 -34.02
C GLU A 26 4.03 -47.55 -34.13
N GLY A 27 5.08 -47.26 -33.35
CA GLY A 27 5.83 -46.00 -33.38
C GLY A 27 5.20 -44.85 -32.56
N ARG A 28 4.20 -45.12 -31.72
CA ARG A 28 3.52 -44.10 -30.91
C ARG A 28 4.23 -43.90 -29.58
N VAL A 29 4.42 -42.64 -29.20
CA VAL A 29 5.06 -42.27 -27.94
C VAL A 29 4.04 -42.22 -26.82
N HIS A 30 4.26 -43.00 -25.76
CA HIS A 30 3.45 -43.08 -24.55
C HIS A 30 4.19 -42.49 -23.34
N PHE A 31 3.42 -41.98 -22.38
CA PHE A 31 3.92 -41.47 -21.10
C PHE A 31 3.12 -42.08 -19.95
N GLY A 32 3.78 -42.59 -18.91
CA GLY A 32 3.08 -43.22 -17.78
C GLY A 32 3.98 -43.57 -16.60
N GLN A 33 3.37 -43.89 -15.46
CA GLN A 33 4.08 -44.23 -14.22
C GLN A 33 4.50 -45.72 -14.13
N ARG A 34 3.94 -46.59 -14.98
CA ARG A 34 4.26 -48.02 -15.06
C ARG A 34 4.77 -48.36 -16.46
N PRO A 35 6.09 -48.32 -16.68
CA PRO A 35 6.65 -48.70 -17.97
C PRO A 35 6.49 -50.21 -18.24
N PRO A 36 6.35 -50.64 -19.52
CA PRO A 36 6.64 -52.01 -19.90
C PRO A 36 8.12 -52.34 -19.61
N ALA A 37 8.47 -53.63 -19.49
CA ALA A 37 9.80 -54.10 -19.05
C ALA A 37 11.01 -53.57 -19.86
N GLN A 38 10.76 -52.91 -20.99
CA GLN A 38 11.76 -52.40 -21.94
C GLN A 38 11.79 -50.87 -22.03
N ALA A 39 11.14 -50.13 -21.14
CA ALA A 39 11.12 -48.67 -21.23
C ALA A 39 12.40 -48.03 -20.69
N GLU A 40 12.86 -47.00 -21.41
CA GLU A 40 14.01 -46.19 -21.02
C GLU A 40 13.56 -45.04 -20.11
N ARG A 41 14.26 -44.86 -18.97
CA ARG A 41 14.02 -43.71 -18.09
C ARG A 41 14.65 -42.47 -18.72
N ILE A 42 13.83 -41.50 -19.12
CA ILE A 42 14.31 -40.23 -19.68
C ILE A 42 14.19 -39.13 -18.62
N GLU A 43 15.31 -38.52 -18.25
CA GLU A 43 15.33 -37.31 -17.43
C GLU A 43 15.00 -36.10 -18.32
N VAL A 44 13.75 -35.63 -18.26
CA VAL A 44 13.33 -34.43 -19.01
C VAL A 44 13.85 -33.21 -18.26
N ARG A 45 14.97 -32.64 -18.72
CA ARG A 45 15.46 -31.35 -18.24
C ARG A 45 14.69 -30.23 -18.92
N PRO A 46 13.99 -29.36 -18.19
CA PRO A 46 13.35 -28.20 -18.79
C PRO A 46 14.40 -27.39 -19.54
N GLN A 47 14.17 -27.17 -20.82
CA GLN A 47 14.98 -26.26 -21.60
C GLN A 47 14.71 -24.86 -21.05
N VAL A 48 15.71 -24.21 -20.45
CA VAL A 48 15.60 -22.80 -20.09
C VAL A 48 15.66 -22.01 -21.39
N ILE A 49 14.49 -21.68 -21.95
CA ILE A 49 14.43 -20.80 -23.12
C ILE A 49 14.79 -19.40 -22.63
N GLU A 50 15.99 -18.96 -22.99
CA GLU A 50 16.45 -17.62 -22.72
C GLU A 50 15.56 -16.62 -23.47
N ARG A 51 15.03 -15.60 -22.77
CA ARG A 51 14.25 -14.55 -23.41
C ARG A 51 15.12 -13.82 -24.42
N ASP A 52 14.62 -13.71 -25.64
CA ASP A 52 15.25 -12.92 -26.68
C ASP A 52 15.26 -11.42 -26.31
N GLN A 53 16.12 -10.67 -27.01
CA GLN A 53 16.32 -9.26 -26.76
C GLN A 53 15.03 -8.43 -26.93
N GLN A 54 14.22 -8.72 -27.96
CA GLN A 54 12.99 -7.98 -28.22
C GLN A 54 12.01 -8.14 -27.07
N THR A 55 11.91 -9.35 -26.54
CA THR A 55 11.03 -9.68 -25.43
C THR A 55 11.53 -8.95 -24.17
N ARG A 56 12.85 -8.89 -23.91
CA ARG A 56 13.44 -8.10 -22.80
C ARG A 56 13.17 -6.60 -22.90
N GLU A 57 13.31 -6.04 -24.09
CA GLU A 57 13.04 -4.61 -24.32
C GLU A 57 11.57 -4.25 -24.10
N ARG A 58 10.65 -5.14 -24.50
CA ARG A 58 9.21 -4.96 -24.24
C ARG A 58 8.90 -4.95 -22.75
N GLU A 59 9.45 -5.89 -21.99
CA GLU A 59 9.28 -5.92 -20.54
C GLU A 59 9.86 -4.70 -19.86
N ALA A 60 11.09 -4.30 -20.22
CA ALA A 60 11.70 -3.10 -19.65
C ALA A 60 10.86 -1.84 -19.94
N ARG A 61 10.26 -1.74 -21.13
CA ARG A 61 9.33 -0.65 -21.46
C ARG A 61 8.08 -0.69 -20.61
N SER A 62 7.45 -1.86 -20.47
CA SER A 62 6.27 -2.04 -19.64
C SER A 62 6.56 -1.73 -18.18
N GLU A 63 7.69 -2.19 -17.66
CA GLU A 63 8.11 -1.91 -16.29
C GLU A 63 8.29 -0.42 -16.05
N ARG A 64 9.00 0.30 -16.94
CA ARG A 64 9.14 1.77 -16.85
C ARG A 64 7.79 2.47 -16.85
N PHE A 65 6.85 2.03 -17.69
CA PHE A 65 5.50 2.59 -17.71
C PHE A 65 4.76 2.38 -16.38
N PHE A 66 4.79 1.16 -15.84
CA PHE A 66 4.14 0.88 -14.56
C PHE A 66 4.84 1.57 -13.38
N GLN A 67 6.16 1.71 -13.40
CA GLN A 67 6.92 2.47 -12.41
C GLN A 67 6.50 3.95 -12.44
N ALA A 68 6.53 4.60 -13.62
CA ALA A 68 6.10 5.99 -13.76
C ALA A 68 4.66 6.22 -13.24
N ARG A 69 3.74 5.30 -13.53
CA ARG A 69 2.36 5.37 -13.02
C ARG A 69 2.25 5.24 -11.51
N ARG A 70 3.06 4.37 -10.90
CA ARG A 70 3.13 4.26 -9.43
C ARG A 70 3.71 5.51 -8.80
N ASP A 71 4.75 6.08 -9.41
CA ASP A 71 5.39 7.30 -8.91
C ASP A 71 4.45 8.51 -9.00
N GLU A 72 3.73 8.66 -10.12
CA GLU A 72 2.69 9.68 -10.29
C GLU A 72 1.58 9.52 -9.23
N GLN A 73 1.10 8.29 -9.01
CA GLN A 73 0.08 8.01 -8.01
C GLN A 73 0.57 8.31 -6.59
N ALA A 74 1.79 7.89 -6.25
CA ALA A 74 2.40 8.16 -4.95
C ALA A 74 2.58 9.66 -4.72
N GLN A 75 3.04 10.40 -5.73
CA GLN A 75 3.18 11.84 -5.65
C GLN A 75 1.83 12.54 -5.50
N GLN A 76 0.80 12.10 -6.24
CA GLN A 76 -0.54 12.66 -6.10
C GLN A 76 -1.14 12.39 -4.72
N GLN A 77 -0.97 11.17 -4.19
CA GLN A 77 -1.41 10.80 -2.84
C GLN A 77 -0.70 11.63 -1.77
N GLN A 78 0.61 11.84 -1.91
CA GLN A 78 1.38 12.66 -1.00
C GLN A 78 0.89 14.11 -1.03
N ARG A 79 0.71 14.71 -2.21
CA ARG A 79 0.20 16.08 -2.35
C ARG A 79 -1.20 16.23 -1.77
N SER A 80 -2.10 15.27 -2.01
CA SER A 80 -3.44 15.32 -1.43
C SER A 80 -3.38 15.20 0.10
N ALA A 81 -2.54 14.31 0.64
CA ALA A 81 -2.38 14.15 2.08
C ALA A 81 -1.81 15.41 2.74
N GLU A 82 -0.82 16.06 2.12
CA GLU A 82 -0.27 17.34 2.57
C GLU A 82 -1.33 18.44 2.56
N GLN A 83 -2.08 18.59 1.47
CA GLN A 83 -3.17 19.56 1.37
C GLN A 83 -4.27 19.30 2.42
N ASP A 84 -4.64 18.04 2.62
CA ASP A 84 -5.65 17.66 3.62
C ASP A 84 -5.15 17.97 5.03
N ALA A 85 -3.89 17.69 5.33
CA ALA A 85 -3.27 18.02 6.61
C ALA A 85 -3.21 19.53 6.84
N GLU A 86 -2.84 20.33 5.84
CA GLU A 86 -2.84 21.79 5.91
C GLU A 86 -4.26 22.34 6.16
N ARG A 87 -5.27 21.84 5.44
CA ARG A 87 -6.67 22.22 5.65
C ARG A 87 -7.14 21.88 7.06
N GLN A 88 -6.82 20.68 7.55
CA GLN A 88 -7.17 20.25 8.90
C GLN A 88 -6.49 21.09 9.97
N GLN A 89 -5.20 21.39 9.82
CA GLN A 89 -4.46 22.25 10.76
C GLN A 89 -5.02 23.68 10.77
N HIS A 90 -5.29 24.24 9.60
CA HIS A 90 -5.89 25.57 9.47
C HIS A 90 -7.25 25.61 10.18
N CYS A 91 -8.10 24.63 9.91
CA CYS A 91 -9.40 24.54 10.54
C CYS A 91 -9.31 24.35 12.07
N ALA A 92 -8.41 23.49 12.54
CA ALA A 92 -8.16 23.30 13.96
C ALA A 92 -7.71 24.60 14.65
N ALA A 93 -6.86 25.39 13.99
CA ALA A 93 -6.41 26.69 14.49
C ALA A 93 -7.56 27.70 14.60
N LEU A 94 -8.44 27.77 13.61
CA LEU A 94 -9.64 28.62 13.65
C LEU A 94 -10.57 28.21 14.80
N LYS A 95 -10.87 26.91 14.92
CA LYS A 95 -11.71 26.36 16.00
C LYS A 95 -11.10 26.62 17.38
N ALA A 96 -9.78 26.47 17.53
CA ALA A 96 -9.08 26.76 18.79
C ALA A 96 -9.14 28.25 19.17
N ARG A 97 -8.95 29.15 18.19
CA ARG A 97 -9.13 30.61 18.39
C ARG A 97 -10.56 30.93 18.81
N MET A 98 -11.56 30.29 18.20
CA MET A 98 -12.97 30.48 18.56
C MET A 98 -13.24 30.03 19.99
N ALA A 99 -12.73 28.86 20.38
CA ALA A 99 -12.86 28.35 21.75
C ALA A 99 -12.23 29.30 22.77
N ARG A 100 -11.07 29.90 22.45
CA ARG A 100 -10.42 30.91 23.31
C ARG A 100 -11.25 32.18 23.47
N LEU A 101 -11.94 32.65 22.42
CA LEU A 101 -12.83 33.80 22.53
C LEU A 101 -14.15 33.46 23.25
N ALA A 102 -14.56 32.19 23.23
CA ALA A 102 -15.76 31.69 23.90
C ALA A 102 -15.54 31.44 25.41
N SER A 103 -14.32 31.09 25.84
CA SER A 103 -14.00 30.88 27.26
C SER A 103 -14.06 32.16 28.11
N GLY A 104 -14.23 33.33 27.48
CA GLY A 104 -14.24 34.63 28.14
C GLY A 104 -12.85 35.09 28.60
N GLY A 105 -12.81 36.26 29.25
CA GLY A 105 -11.57 36.88 29.75
C GLY A 105 -11.21 38.20 29.04
N THR A 106 -10.19 38.88 29.56
CA THR A 106 -9.70 40.14 29.00
C THR A 106 -8.67 39.87 27.91
N PHE A 107 -8.91 40.40 26.71
CA PHE A 107 -7.98 40.29 25.58
C PHE A 107 -7.16 41.57 25.47
N PHE A 108 -5.89 41.46 25.07
CA PHE A 108 -5.04 42.61 24.79
C PHE A 108 -4.03 42.32 23.66
N SER A 109 -3.58 43.37 22.98
CA SER A 109 -2.40 43.34 22.11
C SER A 109 -1.25 44.11 22.73
N ALA A 110 -0.03 43.76 22.35
CA ALA A 110 1.15 44.57 22.64
C ALA A 110 1.16 45.77 21.69
N ASP A 111 1.44 46.97 22.22
CA ASP A 111 1.72 48.14 21.40
C ASP A 111 3.22 48.24 21.05
N GLU A 112 3.57 49.19 20.17
CA GLU A 112 4.96 49.40 19.72
C GLU A 112 5.92 49.79 20.86
N SER A 113 5.39 50.31 21.97
CA SER A 113 6.15 50.68 23.17
C SER A 113 6.25 49.57 24.21
N GLY A 114 5.68 48.39 23.95
CA GLY A 114 5.64 47.27 24.89
C GLY A 114 4.53 47.38 25.95
N GLY A 115 3.65 48.38 25.86
CA GLY A 115 2.42 48.50 26.63
C GLY A 115 1.32 47.57 26.13
N ARG A 116 0.15 47.60 26.79
CA ARG A 116 -1.00 46.74 26.48
C ARG A 116 -2.19 47.56 26.05
N ARG A 117 -2.73 47.27 24.86
CA ARG A 117 -4.03 47.76 24.41
C ARG A 117 -5.08 46.69 24.66
N TYR A 118 -6.06 46.96 25.52
CA TYR A 118 -7.17 46.06 25.78
C TYR A 118 -8.25 46.18 24.70
N TYR A 119 -8.87 45.06 24.35
CA TYR A 119 -10.02 45.03 23.44
C TYR A 119 -11.32 45.27 24.22
N SER A 120 -12.23 46.02 23.60
CA SER A 120 -13.61 46.19 24.06
C SER A 120 -14.46 44.96 23.73
N ASP A 121 -15.59 44.82 24.43
CA ASP A 121 -16.56 43.74 24.17
C ASP A 121 -17.06 43.74 22.73
N ALA A 122 -17.29 44.93 22.16
CA ALA A 122 -17.72 45.09 20.77
C ALA A 122 -16.66 44.61 19.76
N GLU A 123 -15.37 44.88 20.02
CA GLU A 123 -14.26 44.40 19.19
C GLU A 123 -14.13 42.86 19.29
N VAL A 124 -14.27 42.30 20.49
CA VAL A 124 -14.24 40.85 20.71
C VAL A 124 -15.42 40.16 20.02
N ASP A 125 -16.62 40.74 20.11
CA ASP A 125 -17.81 40.21 19.46
C ASP A 125 -17.70 40.26 17.93
N ALA A 126 -17.13 41.33 17.38
CA ALA A 126 -16.83 41.43 15.96
C ALA A 126 -15.84 40.33 15.53
N ALA A 127 -14.78 40.11 16.31
CA ALA A 127 -13.82 39.04 16.05
C ALA A 127 -14.47 37.64 16.09
N ARG A 128 -15.41 37.39 17.02
CA ARG A 128 -16.15 36.10 17.07
C ARG A 128 -17.01 35.89 15.83
N ARG A 129 -17.70 36.93 15.33
CA ARG A 129 -18.53 36.82 14.12
C ARG A 129 -17.67 36.53 12.88
N GLU A 130 -16.58 37.25 12.73
CA GLU A 130 -15.63 37.05 11.63
C GLU A 130 -15.04 35.63 11.64
N LEU A 131 -14.61 35.16 12.81
CA LEU A 131 -14.05 33.82 12.95
C LEU A 131 -15.07 32.71 12.66
N ARG A 132 -16.35 32.94 13.00
CA ARG A 132 -17.44 32.02 12.65
C ARG A 132 -17.58 31.90 11.14
N THR A 133 -17.61 33.02 10.42
CA THR A 133 -17.66 33.03 8.95
C THR A 133 -16.46 32.28 8.35
N GLN A 134 -15.26 32.49 8.87
CA GLN A 134 -14.06 31.77 8.39
C GLN A 134 -14.15 30.26 8.63
N VAL A 135 -14.67 29.83 9.79
CA VAL A 135 -14.91 28.41 10.06
C VAL A 135 -15.94 27.87 9.07
N GLU A 136 -17.07 28.55 8.86
CA GLU A 136 -18.11 28.13 7.91
C GLU A 136 -17.61 28.07 6.45
N GLN A 137 -16.61 28.87 6.07
CA GLN A 137 -16.06 28.89 4.71
C GLN A 137 -14.89 27.91 4.48
N HIS A 138 -14.13 27.58 5.53
CA HIS A 138 -12.88 26.85 5.40
C HIS A 138 -12.85 25.51 6.15
N CYS A 139 -13.87 25.20 6.97
CA CYS A 139 -13.98 23.99 7.76
C CYS A 139 -15.23 23.17 7.40
N ASP A 140 -15.35 22.74 6.16
CA ASP A 140 -16.31 21.71 5.74
C ASP A 140 -15.70 20.30 5.80
#